data_AF-M3AUW5-F1
#
_entry.id   AF-M3AUW5-F1
#
_cell.length_a   1.000
_cell.length_b   1.000
_cell.length_c   1.000
_cell.angle_alpha   90.00
_cell.angle_beta   90.00
_cell.angle_gamma   90.00
#
_symmetry.space_group_name_H-M   'P 1'
#
loop_
_entity.id
_entity.type
_entity.pdbx_description
1 polymer ?
#
loop_
_entity_poly.entity_id
_entity_poly.type
_entity_poly.pdbx_seq_one_letter_code
_entity_poly.pdbx_strand_id
1 'polypeptide(L)'
;ESMEFRDRVISHLLRSFTNPKNLTKFHRLSLKNLQDALHPSIKKGPKFKTLLLSRLDSLALQIATETHEAAPELEAEMDERHEFFNTTLKKSFLAPIAADLRELKLFTTVGLNTHVYWGEYPQCDLRNLHSPKLEVLALGNFAFAYEWQLDWILSHAETLHTLVLDDCPIVIA
;
A
#
# COMPACT_ATOMS: atom_id res chain seq x y z
N GLU A 1 -5.39 -21.57 9.58
CA GLU A 1 -6.03 -21.21 8.29
C GLU A 1 -4.94 -21.25 7.22
N SER A 2 -5.18 -21.77 6.01
CA SER A 2 -4.10 -21.91 5.01
C SER A 2 -3.98 -20.67 4.12
N MET A 3 -2.77 -20.39 3.64
CA MET A 3 -2.48 -19.34 2.65
C MET A 3 -3.33 -19.48 1.37
N GLU A 4 -3.60 -20.72 0.95
CA GLU A 4 -4.48 -21.01 -0.19
C GLU A 4 -5.93 -20.55 0.06
N PHE A 5 -6.46 -20.71 1.28
CA PHE A 5 -7.81 -20.25 1.60
C PHE A 5 -7.91 -18.73 1.50
N ARG A 6 -6.93 -18.01 2.08
CA ARG A 6 -6.86 -16.55 2.01
C ARG A 6 -6.78 -16.06 0.57
N ASP A 7 -5.94 -16.69 -0.25
CA ASP A 7 -5.82 -16.34 -1.67
C ASP A 7 -7.15 -16.51 -2.42
N ARG A 8 -7.85 -17.64 -2.20
CA ARG A 8 -9.15 -17.86 -2.83
C ARG A 8 -10.14 -16.77 -2.47
N VAL A 9 -10.20 -16.36 -1.20
CA VAL A 9 -11.13 -15.34 -0.71
C VAL A 9 -10.78 -13.97 -1.29
N ILE A 10 -9.54 -13.51 -1.19
CA ILE A 10 -9.15 -12.18 -1.69
C ILE A 10 -9.24 -12.12 -3.22
N SER A 11 -8.84 -13.18 -3.92
CA SER A 11 -9.00 -13.27 -5.38
C SER A 11 -10.47 -13.20 -5.79
N HIS A 12 -11.37 -13.87 -5.06
CA HIS A 12 -12.80 -13.81 -5.34
C HIS A 12 -13.41 -12.44 -5.04
N LEU A 13 -13.06 -11.84 -3.90
CA LEU A 13 -13.47 -10.49 -3.50
C LEU A 13 -13.07 -9.47 -4.57
N LEU A 14 -11.79 -9.46 -4.91
CA LEU A 14 -11.22 -8.57 -5.90
C LEU A 14 -11.90 -8.79 -7.27
N ARG A 15 -12.01 -10.03 -7.77
CA ARG A 15 -12.70 -10.36 -9.05
C ARG A 15 -14.11 -9.79 -9.11
N SER A 16 -14.84 -9.84 -8.00
CA SER A 16 -16.21 -9.34 -7.91
C SER A 16 -16.31 -7.82 -8.15
N PHE A 17 -15.27 -7.06 -7.81
CA PHE A 17 -15.21 -5.61 -8.02
C PHE A 17 -14.96 -5.21 -9.48
N THR A 18 -14.40 -6.11 -10.31
CA THR A 18 -14.16 -5.83 -11.73
C THR A 18 -15.30 -6.18 -12.66
N ASN A 19 -16.35 -6.84 -12.17
CA ASN A 19 -17.49 -7.16 -13.02
C ASN A 19 -18.16 -5.84 -13.45
N PRO A 20 -18.16 -5.47 -14.75
CA PRO A 20 -18.68 -4.17 -15.21
C PRO A 20 -20.20 -4.02 -14.99
N LYS A 21 -20.91 -5.13 -14.72
CA LYS A 21 -22.32 -5.10 -14.31
C LYS A 21 -22.52 -4.70 -12.84
N ASN A 22 -21.46 -4.75 -12.04
CA ASN A 22 -21.46 -4.41 -10.63
C ASN A 22 -20.65 -3.12 -10.41
N LEU A 23 -21.04 -2.32 -9.41
CA LEU A 23 -20.19 -1.24 -8.86
C LEU A 23 -19.69 -0.21 -9.91
N THR A 24 -20.57 0.23 -10.83
CA THR A 24 -20.24 1.21 -11.89
C THR A 24 -19.84 2.61 -11.39
N LYS A 25 -20.17 2.94 -10.14
CA LYS A 25 -19.77 4.19 -9.45
C LYS A 25 -18.64 4.00 -8.44
N PHE A 26 -17.99 2.84 -8.42
CA PHE A 26 -16.92 2.53 -7.47
C PHE A 26 -15.61 3.19 -7.88
N HIS A 27 -15.15 4.12 -7.05
CA HIS A 27 -13.94 4.93 -7.25
C HIS A 27 -13.09 5.06 -5.97
N ARG A 28 -13.58 4.54 -4.83
CA ARG A 28 -12.86 4.57 -3.55
C ARG A 28 -12.73 3.17 -2.98
N LEU A 29 -11.53 2.78 -2.59
CA LEU A 29 -11.26 1.51 -1.93
C LEU A 29 -10.49 1.73 -0.63
N SER A 30 -11.02 1.19 0.46
CA SER A 30 -10.32 1.14 1.74
C SER A 30 -10.21 -0.31 2.19
N LEU A 31 -8.97 -0.79 2.37
CA LEU A 31 -8.68 -2.13 2.89
C LEU A 31 -7.95 -1.99 4.23
N LYS A 32 -8.62 -2.45 5.28
CA LYS A 32 -8.04 -2.56 6.62
C LYS A 32 -7.48 -3.97 6.81
N ASN A 33 -6.30 -4.08 7.43
CA ASN A 33 -5.62 -5.35 7.69
C ASN A 33 -5.30 -6.14 6.40
N LEU A 34 -4.80 -5.44 5.37
CA LEU A 34 -4.31 -6.09 4.15
C LEU A 34 -2.96 -6.76 4.42
N GLN A 35 -2.89 -8.08 4.32
CA GLN A 35 -1.64 -8.82 4.53
C GLN A 35 -0.58 -8.44 3.49
N ASP A 36 0.67 -8.32 3.92
CA ASP A 36 1.85 -8.09 3.07
C ASP A 36 2.24 -9.34 2.26
N ALA A 37 1.94 -10.54 2.76
CA ALA A 37 2.08 -11.80 2.05
C ALA A 37 0.97 -12.02 0.99
N LEU A 38 1.09 -11.37 -0.17
CA LEU A 38 0.15 -11.57 -1.29
C LEU A 38 0.55 -12.76 -2.18
N HIS A 39 -0.42 -13.63 -2.44
CA HIS A 39 -0.21 -14.79 -3.30
C HIS A 39 0.12 -14.41 -4.78
N PRO A 40 0.92 -15.22 -5.50
CA PRO A 40 1.31 -14.94 -6.88
C PRO A 40 0.17 -14.74 -7.88
N SER A 41 -1.01 -15.32 -7.64
CA SER A 41 -2.21 -15.14 -8.49
C SER A 41 -2.64 -13.66 -8.53
N ILE A 42 -2.56 -12.96 -7.39
CA ILE A 42 -2.79 -11.53 -7.29
C ILE A 42 -1.65 -10.79 -8.00
N LYS A 43 -0.39 -11.21 -7.79
CA LYS A 43 0.80 -10.61 -8.45
C LYS A 43 0.75 -10.72 -9.99
N LYS A 44 0.17 -11.79 -10.55
CA LYS A 44 0.22 -12.15 -11.98
C LYS A 44 -1.01 -11.73 -12.83
N GLY A 45 -2.00 -11.03 -12.27
CA GLY A 45 -3.22 -10.65 -13.00
C GLY A 45 -3.25 -9.19 -13.49
N PRO A 46 -2.53 -8.80 -14.57
CA PRO A 46 -2.44 -7.40 -15.00
C PRO A 46 -3.80 -6.84 -15.42
N LYS A 47 -4.60 -7.57 -16.20
CA LYS A 47 -5.91 -7.08 -16.66
C LYS A 47 -6.87 -6.77 -15.52
N PHE A 48 -6.87 -7.61 -14.50
CA PHE A 48 -7.79 -7.51 -13.37
C PHE A 48 -7.44 -6.30 -12.48
N LYS A 49 -6.16 -6.16 -12.12
CA LYS A 49 -5.67 -5.02 -11.33
C LYS A 49 -5.88 -3.71 -12.10
N THR A 50 -5.46 -3.65 -13.36
CA THR A 50 -5.57 -2.42 -14.16
C THR A 50 -7.02 -1.97 -14.31
N LEU A 51 -7.99 -2.87 -14.53
CA LEU A 51 -9.41 -2.49 -14.68
C LEU A 51 -10.08 -2.00 -13.39
N LEU A 52 -9.75 -2.60 -12.24
CA LEU A 52 -10.29 -2.14 -10.96
C LEU A 52 -9.64 -0.82 -10.54
N LEU A 53 -8.32 -0.80 -10.61
CA LEU A 53 -7.48 0.26 -10.08
C LEU A 53 -7.59 1.52 -10.94
N SER A 54 -7.66 1.44 -12.27
CA SER A 54 -7.78 2.62 -13.14
C SER A 54 -9.06 3.43 -12.95
N ARG A 55 -10.01 2.93 -12.16
CA ARG A 55 -11.26 3.63 -11.81
C ARG A 55 -11.20 4.31 -10.45
N LEU A 56 -10.17 4.02 -9.66
CA LEU A 56 -10.01 4.56 -8.32
C LEU A 56 -9.35 5.92 -8.36
N ASP A 57 -9.95 6.87 -7.65
CA ASP A 57 -9.33 8.15 -7.31
C ASP A 57 -8.96 8.23 -5.81
N SER A 58 -9.37 7.25 -5.01
CA SER A 58 -9.08 7.19 -3.57
C SER A 58 -8.72 5.76 -3.16
N LEU A 59 -7.52 5.62 -2.58
CA LEU A 59 -7.02 4.36 -2.04
C LEU A 59 -6.54 4.55 -0.61
N ALA A 60 -7.09 3.73 0.30
CA ALA A 60 -6.63 3.60 1.67
C ALA A 60 -6.23 2.16 1.99
N LEU A 61 -4.98 1.96 2.40
CA LEU A 61 -4.44 0.67 2.79
C LEU A 61 -3.90 0.77 4.22
N GLN A 62 -4.40 -0.10 5.11
CA GLN A 62 -3.68 -0.46 6.33
C GLN A 62 -3.07 -1.84 6.12
N ILE A 63 -1.75 -1.88 5.98
CA ILE A 63 -0.97 -3.07 5.67
C ILE A 63 -0.66 -3.80 6.98
N ALA A 64 -1.16 -5.03 7.12
CA ALA A 64 -0.86 -5.92 8.22
C ALA A 64 0.37 -6.75 7.86
N THR A 65 1.47 -6.56 8.59
CA THR A 65 2.66 -7.41 8.40
C THR A 65 2.52 -8.70 9.18
N GLU A 66 3.03 -9.80 8.62
CA GLU A 66 3.09 -11.07 9.34
C GLU A 66 3.93 -10.97 10.63
N THR A 67 3.51 -11.74 11.63
CA THR A 67 4.16 -11.86 12.95
C THR A 67 4.64 -13.28 13.14
N HIS A 68 5.79 -13.43 13.78
CA HIS A 68 6.38 -14.72 14.10
C HIS A 68 6.46 -14.87 15.63
N GLU A 69 5.36 -15.32 16.25
CA GLU A 69 5.26 -15.37 17.72
C GLU A 69 6.41 -16.14 18.39
N ALA A 70 6.93 -17.18 17.73
CA ALA A 70 8.02 -18.00 18.26
C ALA A 70 9.41 -17.35 18.13
N ALA A 71 9.55 -16.30 17.32
CA ALA A 71 10.81 -15.57 17.08
C ALA A 71 10.53 -14.13 16.58
N PRO A 72 9.99 -13.24 17.43
CA PRO A 72 9.62 -11.88 17.05
C PRO A 72 10.78 -11.05 16.49
N GLU A 73 12.01 -11.37 16.92
CA GLU A 73 13.24 -10.74 16.45
C GLU A 73 13.51 -10.96 14.95
N LEU A 74 12.94 -12.02 14.36
CA LEU A 74 13.09 -12.33 12.93
C LEU A 74 12.04 -11.65 12.06
N GLU A 75 11.00 -11.04 12.66
CA GLU A 75 9.91 -10.42 11.91
C GLU A 75 10.40 -9.31 10.98
N ALA A 76 11.40 -8.54 11.42
CA ALA A 76 12.04 -7.49 10.64
C ALA A 76 12.67 -8.01 9.34
N GLU A 77 13.18 -9.25 9.37
CA GLU A 77 13.93 -9.88 8.28
C GLU A 77 13.05 -10.72 7.34
N MET A 78 11.73 -10.74 7.54
CA MET A 78 10.83 -11.54 6.71
C MET A 78 10.79 -11.04 5.27
N ASP A 79 11.11 -11.93 4.32
CA ASP A 79 11.21 -11.62 2.89
C ASP A 79 9.90 -11.05 2.32
N GLU A 80 8.75 -11.55 2.77
CA GLU A 80 7.43 -11.13 2.28
C GLU A 80 7.16 -9.65 2.55
N ARG A 81 7.59 -9.17 3.73
CA ARG A 81 7.50 -7.77 4.14
C ARG A 81 8.31 -6.90 3.18
N HIS A 82 9.58 -7.26 2.98
CA HIS A 82 10.48 -6.53 2.09
C HIS A 82 9.99 -6.57 0.64
N GLU A 83 9.53 -7.72 0.14
CA GLU A 83 8.97 -7.86 -1.20
C GLU A 83 7.73 -6.98 -1.39
N PHE A 84 6.88 -6.90 -0.36
CA PHE A 84 5.67 -6.08 -0.42
C PHE A 84 6.00 -4.60 -0.59
N PHE A 85 6.78 -4.02 0.32
CA PHE A 85 7.09 -2.58 0.30
C PHE A 85 8.00 -2.18 -0.85
N ASN A 86 9.02 -2.99 -1.18
CA ASN A 86 9.96 -2.67 -2.27
C ASN A 86 9.34 -2.83 -3.66
N THR A 87 8.39 -3.76 -3.83
CA THR A 87 7.92 -4.15 -5.15
C THR A 87 6.41 -4.13 -5.27
N THR A 88 5.71 -4.89 -4.44
CA THR A 88 4.29 -5.19 -4.67
C THR A 88 3.42 -3.94 -4.50
N LEU A 89 3.61 -3.15 -3.44
CA LEU A 89 2.87 -1.94 -3.15
C LEU A 89 2.91 -0.97 -4.34
N LYS A 90 4.13 -0.60 -4.77
CA LYS A 90 4.33 0.32 -5.89
C LYS A 90 3.80 -0.23 -7.21
N LYS A 91 4.23 -1.44 -7.63
CA LYS A 91 3.91 -1.97 -8.96
C LYS A 91 2.44 -2.39 -9.09
N SER A 92 1.87 -2.98 -8.04
CA SER A 92 0.54 -3.59 -8.11
C SER A 92 -0.60 -2.71 -7.65
N PHE A 93 -0.35 -1.75 -6.76
CA PHE A 93 -1.41 -0.91 -6.21
C PHE A 93 -1.29 0.54 -6.66
N LEU A 94 -0.10 1.15 -6.52
CA LEU A 94 0.05 2.58 -6.72
C LEU A 94 0.24 2.98 -8.19
N ALA A 95 1.15 2.32 -8.92
CA ALA A 95 1.43 2.66 -10.31
C ALA A 95 0.18 2.59 -11.23
N PRO A 96 -0.73 1.61 -11.09
CA PRO A 96 -1.94 1.54 -11.93
C PRO A 96 -2.95 2.67 -11.71
N ILE A 97 -2.90 3.38 -10.58
CA ILE A 97 -3.87 4.45 -10.22
C ILE A 97 -3.26 5.83 -10.23
N ALA A 98 -1.93 5.93 -10.36
CA ALA A 98 -1.19 7.14 -10.09
C ALA A 98 -1.72 8.37 -10.85
N ALA A 99 -2.13 8.21 -12.11
CA ALA A 99 -2.58 9.30 -12.98
C ALA A 99 -3.88 9.99 -12.52
N ASP A 100 -4.77 9.25 -11.86
CA ASP A 100 -6.09 9.71 -11.44
C ASP A 100 -6.28 9.76 -9.91
N LEU A 101 -5.27 9.32 -9.15
CA LEU A 101 -5.28 9.30 -7.70
C LEU A 101 -5.37 10.72 -7.11
N ARG A 102 -6.40 10.94 -6.30
CA ARG A 102 -6.66 12.16 -5.52
C ARG A 102 -6.43 11.96 -4.03
N GLU A 103 -6.69 10.76 -3.51
CA GLU A 103 -6.46 10.44 -2.10
C GLU A 103 -5.62 9.16 -1.96
N LEU A 104 -4.51 9.27 -1.24
CA LEU A 104 -3.68 8.14 -0.85
C LEU A 104 -3.51 8.11 0.67
N LYS A 105 -3.84 6.96 1.26
CA LYS A 105 -3.66 6.69 2.69
C LYS A 105 -2.92 5.38 2.86
N LEU A 106 -1.71 5.43 3.41
CA LEU A 106 -0.87 4.26 3.66
C LEU A 106 -0.51 4.20 5.14
N PHE A 107 -0.90 3.11 5.79
CA PHE A 107 -0.65 2.86 7.20
C PHE A 107 -0.18 1.42 7.36
N THR A 108 0.51 1.13 8.45
CA THR A 108 0.88 -0.24 8.79
C THR A 108 0.27 -0.65 10.13
N THR A 109 0.24 -1.96 10.34
CA THR A 109 -0.11 -2.60 11.61
C THR A 109 0.61 -3.95 11.69
N VAL A 110 0.87 -4.40 12.91
CA VAL A 110 1.42 -5.69 13.33
C VAL A 110 0.34 -6.36 14.15
N GLY A 111 0.03 -7.61 13.82
CA GLY A 111 -1.01 -8.36 14.53
C GLY A 111 -2.32 -7.56 14.63
N LEU A 112 -2.89 -7.48 15.83
CA LEU A 112 -4.13 -6.75 16.06
C LEU A 112 -3.96 -5.28 16.45
N ASN A 113 -2.79 -4.79 16.93
CA ASN A 113 -2.67 -3.44 17.54
C ASN A 113 -1.27 -2.78 17.63
N THR A 114 -0.20 -3.29 17.00
CA THR A 114 1.14 -2.63 17.03
C THR A 114 1.50 -2.08 15.65
N HIS A 115 2.45 -1.16 15.48
CA HIS A 115 2.78 -0.57 14.17
C HIS A 115 4.18 -0.99 13.67
N VAL A 116 4.35 -1.14 12.34
CA VAL A 116 5.67 -1.37 11.69
C VAL A 116 6.11 -0.10 10.98
N TYR A 117 7.28 0.43 11.33
CA TYR A 117 7.86 1.51 10.54
C TYR A 117 8.26 1.02 9.15
N TRP A 118 8.05 1.83 8.12
CA TRP A 118 8.42 1.54 6.73
C TRP A 118 8.99 2.77 6.06
N GLY A 119 9.53 2.63 4.85
CA GLY A 119 10.16 3.73 4.11
C GLY A 119 11.67 3.56 4.07
N GLU A 120 12.30 3.46 5.24
CA GLU A 120 13.70 3.03 5.39
C GLU A 120 13.82 1.50 5.45
N TYR A 121 13.19 0.89 6.46
CA TYR A 121 13.28 -0.55 6.70
C TYR A 121 11.92 -1.09 7.20
N PRO A 122 11.17 -1.84 6.37
CA PRO A 122 11.50 -2.21 5.00
C PRO A 122 11.54 -0.98 4.09
N GLN A 123 12.44 -1.01 3.12
CA GLN A 123 12.60 0.09 2.17
C GLN A 123 11.35 0.21 1.29
N CYS A 124 10.97 1.44 0.94
CA CYS A 124 9.89 1.70 0.01
C CYS A 124 10.20 2.91 -0.89
N ASP A 125 10.79 2.66 -2.06
CA ASP A 125 11.20 3.72 -2.99
C ASP A 125 10.03 4.24 -3.85
N LEU A 126 9.57 5.45 -3.54
CA LEU A 126 8.47 6.12 -4.25
C LEU A 126 8.93 7.15 -5.30
N ARG A 127 10.23 7.39 -5.50
CA ARG A 127 10.77 8.49 -6.35
C ARG A 127 10.24 8.51 -7.80
N ASN A 128 9.92 7.35 -8.34
CA ASN A 128 9.39 7.19 -9.71
C ASN A 128 7.85 7.04 -9.77
N LEU A 129 7.14 7.43 -8.72
CA LEU A 129 5.68 7.42 -8.64
C LEU A 129 5.19 8.85 -8.44
N HIS A 130 4.57 9.42 -9.46
CA HIS A 130 3.99 10.75 -9.39
C HIS A 130 2.48 10.70 -9.67
N SER A 131 1.71 11.46 -8.88
CA SER A 131 0.26 11.49 -8.93
C SER A 131 -0.22 12.93 -9.11
N PRO A 132 -0.38 13.42 -10.36
CA PRO A 132 -0.54 14.84 -10.62
C PRO A 132 -1.82 15.47 -10.03
N LYS A 133 -2.77 14.64 -9.59
CA LYS A 133 -4.06 15.05 -9.02
C LYS A 133 -4.17 14.80 -7.52
N LEU A 134 -3.06 14.46 -6.84
CA LEU A 134 -3.07 14.06 -5.44
C LEU A 134 -3.41 15.26 -4.54
N GLU A 135 -4.57 15.19 -3.91
CA GLU A 135 -5.16 16.22 -3.06
C GLU A 135 -4.94 15.92 -1.56
N VAL A 136 -5.00 14.64 -1.20
CA VAL A 136 -4.88 14.14 0.18
C VAL A 136 -3.83 13.03 0.25
N LEU A 137 -2.82 13.23 1.10
CA LEU A 137 -1.82 12.23 1.44
C LEU A 137 -1.84 11.98 2.95
N ALA A 138 -2.03 10.73 3.36
CA ALA A 138 -1.85 10.31 4.74
C ALA A 138 -0.84 9.16 4.81
N LEU A 139 0.19 9.33 5.62
CA LEU A 139 1.22 8.35 5.89
C LEU A 139 1.22 8.05 7.38
N GLY A 140 1.05 6.77 7.72
CA GLY A 140 1.24 6.25 9.06
C GLY A 140 2.51 5.42 9.12
N ASN A 141 3.31 5.61 10.17
CA ASN A 141 4.49 4.81 10.44
C ASN A 141 5.56 4.91 9.34
N PHE A 142 5.59 6.01 8.59
CA PHE A 142 6.59 6.24 7.54
C PHE A 142 7.84 6.90 8.14
N ALA A 143 8.95 6.17 8.14
CA ALA A 143 10.22 6.61 8.68
C ALA A 143 10.97 7.47 7.65
N PHE A 144 11.26 8.72 8.04
CA PHE A 144 12.09 9.64 7.27
C PHE A 144 13.56 9.41 7.58
N ALA A 145 14.33 9.01 6.58
CA ALA A 145 15.76 8.73 6.64
C ALA A 145 16.55 9.44 5.52
N TYR A 146 15.88 9.82 4.43
CA TYR A 146 16.49 10.47 3.27
C TYR A 146 15.70 11.69 2.80
N GLU A 147 16.40 12.69 2.25
CA GLU A 147 15.78 13.91 1.69
C GLU A 147 14.78 13.61 0.58
N TRP A 148 15.05 12.58 -0.25
CA TRP A 148 14.17 12.24 -1.37
C TRP A 148 12.75 11.89 -0.94
N GLN A 149 12.55 11.43 0.30
CA GLN A 149 11.22 11.11 0.83
C GLN A 149 10.38 12.36 0.99
N LEU A 150 10.99 13.45 1.44
CA LEU A 150 10.36 14.76 1.49
C LEU A 150 10.20 15.34 0.08
N ASP A 151 11.22 15.22 -0.77
CA ASP A 151 11.13 15.68 -2.18
C ASP A 151 9.98 15.00 -2.93
N TRP A 152 9.76 13.71 -2.67
CA TRP A 152 8.63 12.97 -3.24
C TRP A 152 7.30 13.57 -2.81
N ILE A 153 7.09 13.87 -1.52
CA ILE A 153 5.87 14.54 -1.03
C ILE A 153 5.71 15.93 -1.68
N LEU A 154 6.81 16.70 -1.72
CA LEU A 154 6.82 18.05 -2.30
C LEU A 154 6.61 18.04 -3.82
N SER A 155 6.89 16.93 -4.51
CA SER A 155 6.59 16.79 -5.94
C SER A 155 5.11 16.95 -6.25
N HIS A 156 4.21 16.80 -5.27
CA HIS A 156 2.76 16.97 -5.39
C HIS A 156 2.25 18.33 -4.89
N ALA A 157 3.12 19.27 -4.53
CA ALA A 157 2.76 20.53 -3.87
C ALA A 157 1.74 21.41 -4.62
N GLU A 158 1.63 21.28 -5.94
CA GLU A 158 0.65 22.03 -6.73
C GLU A 158 -0.80 21.64 -6.44
N THR A 159 -1.06 20.36 -6.13
CA THR A 159 -2.41 19.82 -5.91
C THR A 159 -2.66 19.36 -4.49
N LEU A 160 -1.60 19.03 -3.73
CA LEU A 160 -1.70 18.52 -2.38
C LEU A 160 -2.14 19.62 -1.40
N HIS A 161 -3.32 19.46 -0.81
CA HIS A 161 -3.85 20.42 0.17
C HIS A 161 -4.04 19.80 1.57
N THR A 162 -3.98 18.47 1.70
CA THR A 162 -4.03 17.78 3.00
C THR A 162 -2.88 16.80 3.12
N LEU A 163 -2.02 17.02 4.11
CA LEU A 163 -0.95 16.10 4.50
C LEU A 163 -1.18 15.66 5.95
N VAL A 164 -1.25 14.34 6.17
CA VAL A 164 -1.32 13.72 7.50
C VAL A 164 -0.10 12.83 7.68
N LEU A 165 0.68 13.12 8.72
CA LEU A 165 1.82 12.31 9.14
C LEU A 165 1.50 11.79 10.54
N ASP A 166 1.26 10.49 10.66
CA ASP A 166 0.90 9.83 11.91
C ASP A 166 2.02 8.87 12.31
N ASP A 167 2.57 9.06 13.52
CA ASP A 167 3.69 8.27 14.04
C ASP A 167 4.82 8.07 13.01
N CYS A 168 5.26 9.16 12.36
CA CYS A 168 6.31 9.14 11.33
C CYS A 168 7.65 9.60 11.92
N PRO A 169 8.54 8.69 12.34
CA PRO A 169 9.79 9.05 12.97
C PRO A 169 10.81 9.59 11.95
N ILE A 170 11.74 10.40 12.43
CA ILE A 170 12.97 10.72 11.69
C ILE A 170 14.07 9.82 12.25
N VAL A 171 14.70 9.03 11.39
CA VAL A 171 15.68 8.01 11.77
C VAL A 171 17.01 8.24 11.06
N ILE A 172 18.06 7.59 11.57
CA ILE A 172 19.37 7.56 10.92
C ILE A 172 19.39 6.35 9.99
N ALA A 173 19.72 6.57 8.72
CA ALA A 173 19.97 5.52 7.73
C ALA A 173 21.33 4.84 7.95
#